data_AF-A0AAW0DVI0-F1
#
_entry.id   AF-A0AAW0DVI0-F1
#
_cell.length_a   1.000
_cell.length_b   1.000
_cell.length_c   1.000
_cell.angle_alpha   90.00
_cell.angle_beta   90.00
_cell.angle_gamma   90.00
#
_symmetry.space_group_name_H-M   'P 1'
#
loop_
_entity.id
_entity.type
_entity.pdbx_description
1 polymer ?
#
loop_
_entity_poly.entity_id
_entity_poly.type
_entity_poly.pdbx_seq_one_letter_code
_entity_poly.pdbx_strand_id
1 'polypeptide(L)'
;MSSPTHHSSPERLRRGDSHGSVGSALNRVPEDEEPSVHADWELEEELLLEEQGFYQGSYNRLVALYTLAPVTAVVTFVLLAALPNIAFKSEKPHVPTYPYPAILPFPLLEILASIALFSLAHLLRNPIYALSAALLPFPLPATLLSTTVHTLLSTAARLFTLSILLVQRYALHPHATWKDPAFRRVWWAALGWAAAEAVVSVHQGYMGLALYREVLVPIPSSSSTAASPRSETERTPLLPQHQPAADLDTEVEQDLEQLIALKAREELEDVFGLPLVYIPAFIPCLQRFNSLLLSVGLFLLLSASQIGANLRWSLIGIATATHLVLAILHAPIVLPRIGVHGAAYVGSVVSLGAFFAGLGVWDGVS
;
A
#
# COMPACT_ATOMS: atom_id res chain seq x y z
N MET A 1 -4.58 28.12 42.17
CA MET A 1 -4.06 28.56 40.85
C MET A 1 -2.98 27.58 40.45
N SER A 2 -3.37 26.54 39.74
CA SER A 2 -2.53 25.45 39.25
C SER A 2 -2.33 25.65 37.75
N SER A 3 -1.09 25.85 37.31
CA SER A 3 -0.73 25.96 35.90
C SER A 3 -1.07 24.67 35.15
N PRO A 4 -1.55 24.73 33.90
CA PRO A 4 -1.69 23.55 33.07
C PRO A 4 -0.29 23.14 32.58
N THR A 5 0.08 21.91 32.92
CA THR A 5 1.24 21.23 32.36
C THR A 5 0.97 20.91 30.89
N HIS A 6 1.69 21.58 29.99
CA HIS A 6 1.75 21.21 28.59
C HIS A 6 2.29 19.79 28.47
N HIS A 7 1.47 18.88 27.95
CA HIS A 7 1.90 17.56 27.53
C HIS A 7 2.78 17.72 26.29
N SER A 8 4.10 17.64 26.46
CA SER A 8 5.05 17.53 25.36
C SER A 8 4.94 16.14 24.73
N SER A 9 4.80 16.08 23.40
CA SER A 9 4.75 14.84 22.62
C SER A 9 6.00 13.96 22.88
N PRO A 10 5.84 12.64 23.05
CA PRO A 10 6.93 11.70 23.29
C PRO A 10 7.93 11.55 22.12
N GLU A 11 7.66 12.13 20.95
CA GLU A 11 8.59 12.13 19.80
C GLU A 11 9.92 12.86 20.07
N ARG A 12 9.94 13.81 21.01
CA ARG A 12 11.13 14.59 21.37
C ARG A 12 12.29 13.73 21.89
N LEU A 13 12.02 12.53 22.41
CA LEU A 13 13.07 11.65 22.95
C LEU A 13 13.68 10.72 21.89
N ARG A 14 13.11 10.61 20.69
CA ARG A 14 13.58 9.66 19.67
C ARG A 14 14.55 10.27 18.65
N ARG A 15 14.54 11.60 18.47
CA ARG A 15 15.31 12.30 17.41
C ARG A 15 16.68 12.86 17.88
N GLY A 16 17.00 12.81 19.17
CA GLY A 16 18.20 13.44 19.74
C GLY A 16 19.55 12.77 19.47
N ASP A 17 19.60 11.49 19.07
CA ASP A 17 20.84 10.69 19.19
C ASP A 17 21.46 10.21 17.85
N SER A 18 21.10 10.78 16.69
CA SER A 18 21.56 10.26 15.37
C SER A 18 22.54 11.13 14.58
N HIS A 19 23.08 12.21 15.16
CA HIS A 19 24.19 12.95 14.55
C HIS A 19 25.54 12.52 15.12
N GLY A 20 26.09 11.43 14.59
CA GLY A 20 27.50 11.10 14.80
C GLY A 20 27.90 9.72 14.31
N SER A 21 28.34 9.60 13.05
CA SER A 21 29.52 8.80 12.68
C SER A 21 29.77 8.80 11.15
N VAL A 22 30.64 9.72 10.71
CA VAL A 22 31.84 9.48 9.89
C VAL A 22 31.82 8.35 8.85
N GLY A 23 32.00 8.73 7.57
CA GLY A 23 32.81 7.95 6.63
C GLY A 23 32.44 8.04 5.15
N SER A 24 32.99 9.01 4.41
CA SER A 24 33.61 8.79 3.09
C SER A 24 34.19 10.10 2.56
N ALA A 25 35.50 10.27 2.75
CA ALA A 25 36.28 11.40 2.28
C ALA A 25 36.93 11.06 0.93
N LEU A 26 36.48 11.71 -0.15
CA LEU A 26 37.31 11.96 -1.33
C LEU A 26 36.92 13.32 -1.97
N ASN A 27 37.75 14.31 -1.64
CA ASN A 27 38.21 15.42 -2.48
C ASN A 27 37.17 16.13 -3.36
N ARG A 28 36.38 17.02 -2.76
CA ARG A 28 35.70 18.12 -3.47
C ARG A 28 36.14 19.43 -2.84
N VAL A 29 36.64 20.35 -3.68
CA VAL A 29 37.01 21.71 -3.29
C VAL A 29 35.77 22.37 -2.68
N PRO A 30 35.84 22.94 -1.45
CA PRO A 30 34.75 23.70 -0.89
C PRO A 30 34.65 25.01 -1.67
N GLU A 31 33.62 25.13 -2.51
CA GLU A 31 33.13 26.44 -2.90
C GLU A 31 32.41 27.00 -1.68
N ASP A 32 32.85 28.16 -1.20
CA ASP A 32 32.22 28.92 -0.12
C ASP A 32 30.83 29.40 -0.59
N GLU A 33 29.86 28.50 -0.63
CA GLU A 33 28.44 28.86 -0.61
C GLU A 33 28.16 29.44 0.78
N GLU A 34 28.13 30.78 0.90
CA GLU A 34 27.57 31.41 2.09
C GLU A 34 26.20 30.76 2.34
N PRO A 35 25.97 30.11 3.49
CA PRO A 35 24.68 29.52 3.80
C PRO A 35 23.66 30.64 3.72
N SER A 36 22.79 30.59 2.72
CA SER A 36 21.79 31.63 2.51
C SER A 36 20.93 31.65 3.76
N VAL A 37 20.99 32.73 4.53
CA VAL A 37 20.23 32.92 5.77
C VAL A 37 18.76 32.51 5.57
N HIS A 38 18.20 32.75 4.38
CA HIS A 38 16.85 32.34 3.99
C HIS A 38 16.55 30.83 4.10
N ALA A 39 17.51 29.95 3.78
CA ALA A 39 17.30 28.50 3.86
C ALA A 39 17.13 28.01 5.30
N ASP A 40 17.84 28.65 6.24
CA ASP A 40 17.75 28.30 7.67
C ASP A 40 16.39 28.75 8.25
N TRP A 41 15.88 29.92 7.86
CA TRP A 41 14.56 30.41 8.30
C TRP A 41 13.40 29.54 7.77
N GLU A 42 13.46 29.10 6.51
CA GLU A 42 12.42 28.23 5.92
C GLU A 42 12.37 26.87 6.64
N LEU A 43 13.54 26.32 6.99
CA LEU A 43 13.65 25.07 7.72
C LEU A 43 13.15 25.21 9.17
N GLU A 44 13.46 26.34 9.83
CA GLU A 44 12.93 26.64 11.16
C GLU A 44 11.39 26.82 11.15
N GLU A 45 10.84 27.49 10.14
CA GLU A 45 9.39 27.63 9.97
C GLU A 45 8.71 26.27 9.71
N GLU A 46 9.31 25.42 8.87
CA GLU A 46 8.82 24.05 8.64
C GLU A 46 8.83 23.23 9.94
N LEU A 47 9.91 23.30 10.72
CA LEU A 47 10.00 22.61 12.01
C LEU A 47 8.96 23.12 13.01
N LEU A 48 8.70 24.43 13.07
CA LEU A 48 7.67 25.00 13.94
C LEU A 48 6.26 24.56 13.53
N LEU A 49 5.99 24.45 12.23
CA LEU A 49 4.71 23.92 11.73
C LEU A 49 4.57 22.44 12.08
N GLU A 50 5.62 21.64 11.87
CA GLU A 50 5.64 20.22 12.25
C GLU A 50 5.41 20.03 13.76
N GLU A 51 6.02 20.88 14.60
CA GLU A 51 5.79 20.87 16.06
C GLU A 51 4.34 21.16 16.45
N GLN A 52 3.64 21.97 15.63
CA GLN A 52 2.22 22.25 15.78
C GLN A 52 1.34 21.21 15.08
N GLY A 53 1.95 20.23 14.41
CA GLY A 53 1.29 19.17 13.66
C GLY A 53 0.72 19.64 12.32
N PHE A 54 1.17 20.79 11.79
CA PHE A 54 0.87 21.33 10.46
C PHE A 54 1.97 20.96 9.46
N TYR A 55 1.59 20.84 8.18
CA TYR A 55 2.52 20.50 7.10
C TYR A 55 2.46 21.53 5.98
N GLN A 56 3.60 21.84 5.38
CA GLN A 56 3.63 22.73 4.23
C GLN A 56 3.14 22.01 2.97
N GLY A 57 2.21 22.62 2.24
CA GLY A 57 1.80 22.14 0.93
C GLY A 57 0.34 22.40 0.57
N SER A 58 0.01 22.12 -0.69
CA SER A 58 -1.38 22.16 -1.16
C SER A 58 -1.95 20.74 -1.19
N TYR A 59 -3.00 20.48 -0.42
CA TYR A 59 -3.74 19.21 -0.44
C TYR A 59 -4.16 18.82 -1.87
N ASN A 60 -4.65 19.77 -2.67
CA ASN A 60 -5.05 19.53 -4.05
C ASN A 60 -3.88 19.03 -4.92
N ARG A 61 -2.68 19.57 -4.71
CA ARG A 61 -1.47 19.12 -5.41
C ARG A 61 -1.08 17.71 -4.97
N LEU A 62 -1.12 17.42 -3.67
CA LEU A 62 -0.83 16.08 -3.14
C LEU A 62 -1.80 15.04 -3.69
N VAL A 63 -3.10 15.32 -3.67
CA VAL A 63 -4.14 14.45 -4.25
C VAL A 63 -3.91 14.25 -5.74
N ALA A 64 -3.62 15.32 -6.50
CA ALA A 64 -3.32 15.22 -7.92
C ALA A 64 -2.10 14.33 -8.19
N LEU A 65 -1.02 14.47 -7.42
CA LEU A 65 0.16 13.59 -7.52
C LEU A 65 -0.19 12.13 -7.16
N TYR A 66 -1.03 11.91 -6.16
CA TYR A 66 -1.44 10.57 -5.77
C TYR A 66 -2.36 9.89 -6.82
N THR A 67 -3.07 10.64 -7.67
CA THR A 67 -3.84 10.06 -8.80
C THR A 67 -2.95 9.28 -9.79
N LEU A 68 -1.63 9.50 -9.78
CA LEU A 68 -0.69 8.68 -10.55
C LEU A 68 -0.72 7.19 -10.13
N ALA A 69 -1.02 6.89 -8.86
CA ALA A 69 -1.07 5.53 -8.35
C ALA A 69 -2.21 4.68 -8.98
N PRO A 70 -3.49 5.11 -8.98
CA PRO A 70 -4.55 4.40 -9.68
C PRO A 70 -4.35 4.38 -11.20
N VAL A 71 -3.83 5.46 -11.81
CA VAL A 71 -3.50 5.45 -13.25
C VAL A 71 -2.45 4.39 -13.56
N THR A 72 -1.38 4.31 -12.78
CA THR A 72 -0.34 3.28 -12.93
C THR A 72 -0.91 1.87 -12.76
N ALA A 73 -1.80 1.67 -11.78
CA ALA A 73 -2.47 0.39 -11.57
C ALA A 73 -3.33 -0.01 -12.79
N VAL A 74 -4.11 0.92 -13.35
CA VAL A 74 -4.94 0.68 -14.55
C VAL A 74 -4.07 0.37 -15.76
N VAL A 75 -3.03 1.17 -16.00
CA VAL A 75 -2.10 0.94 -17.13
C VAL A 75 -1.44 -0.43 -17.00
N THR A 76 -0.92 -0.76 -15.82
CA THR A 76 -0.28 -2.06 -15.56
C THR A 76 -1.27 -3.21 -15.74
N PHE A 77 -2.49 -3.07 -15.23
CA PHE A 77 -3.55 -4.06 -15.41
C PHE A 77 -3.88 -4.29 -16.88
N VAL A 78 -4.04 -3.22 -17.66
CA VAL A 78 -4.32 -3.31 -19.11
C VAL A 78 -3.18 -3.99 -19.85
N LEU A 79 -1.92 -3.65 -19.52
CA LEU A 79 -0.75 -4.30 -20.11
C LEU A 79 -0.71 -5.80 -19.79
N LEU A 80 -0.94 -6.18 -18.53
CA LEU A 80 -0.99 -7.58 -18.11
C LEU A 80 -2.19 -8.33 -18.70
N ALA A 81 -3.33 -7.68 -18.90
CA ALA A 81 -4.50 -8.28 -19.55
C ALA A 81 -4.29 -8.49 -21.06
N ALA A 82 -3.55 -7.59 -21.72
CA ALA A 82 -3.21 -7.72 -23.13
C ALA A 82 -2.11 -8.77 -23.38
N LEU A 83 -1.21 -8.97 -22.42
CA LEU A 83 0.00 -9.79 -22.58
C LEU A 83 -0.27 -11.22 -23.08
N PRO A 84 -1.24 -12.01 -22.54
CA PRO A 84 -1.54 -13.34 -23.04
C PRO A 84 -2.00 -13.40 -24.49
N ASN A 85 -2.64 -12.33 -24.97
CA ASN A 85 -3.14 -12.27 -26.34
C ASN A 85 -2.03 -11.91 -27.34
N ILE A 86 -1.06 -11.10 -26.89
CA ILE A 86 0.04 -10.62 -27.73
C ILE A 86 1.17 -11.66 -27.78
N ALA A 87 1.64 -12.12 -26.61
CA ALA A 87 2.81 -12.97 -26.49
C ALA A 87 2.49 -14.47 -26.60
N PHE A 88 1.35 -14.92 -26.07
CA PHE A 88 1.00 -16.35 -25.95
C PHE A 88 -0.17 -16.70 -26.89
N LYS A 89 0.09 -16.61 -28.20
CA LYS A 89 -0.89 -16.97 -29.24
C LYS A 89 -1.14 -18.47 -29.20
N SER A 90 -2.32 -18.86 -28.71
CA SER A 90 -2.76 -20.25 -28.69
C SER A 90 -2.96 -20.73 -30.14
N GLU A 91 -2.26 -21.81 -30.50
CA GLU A 91 -2.56 -22.57 -31.72
C GLU A 91 -3.97 -23.16 -31.59
N LYS A 92 -4.71 -23.16 -32.70
CA LYS A 92 -6.16 -23.40 -32.83
C LYS A 92 -6.75 -24.54 -31.95
N PRO A 93 -8.04 -24.45 -31.60
CA PRO A 93 -8.61 -25.12 -30.44
C PRO A 93 -8.93 -26.59 -30.73
N HIS A 94 -8.29 -27.51 -30.00
CA HIS A 94 -9.09 -28.61 -29.47
C HIS A 94 -9.89 -28.03 -28.31
N VAL A 95 -11.22 -28.03 -28.44
CA VAL A 95 -12.15 -27.55 -27.42
C VAL A 95 -12.43 -28.71 -26.47
N PRO A 96 -11.74 -28.85 -25.31
CA PRO A 96 -12.43 -29.39 -24.16
C PRO A 96 -13.47 -28.34 -23.76
N THR A 97 -14.75 -28.67 -23.95
CA THR A 97 -15.86 -27.82 -23.54
C THR A 97 -15.82 -27.72 -22.01
N TYR A 98 -15.19 -26.67 -21.49
CA TYR A 98 -15.31 -26.33 -20.08
C TYR A 98 -16.80 -26.17 -19.76
N PRO A 99 -17.27 -26.68 -18.61
CA PRO A 99 -18.68 -26.65 -18.25
C PRO A 99 -19.08 -25.25 -17.76
N TYR A 100 -18.90 -24.22 -18.59
CA TYR A 100 -19.38 -22.89 -18.28
C TYR A 100 -20.90 -22.84 -18.45
N PRO A 101 -21.63 -22.26 -17.48
CA PRO A 101 -23.01 -21.89 -17.72
C PRO A 101 -23.04 -20.80 -18.78
N ALA A 102 -24.04 -20.83 -19.67
CA ALA A 102 -24.19 -19.84 -20.75
C ALA A 102 -24.24 -18.38 -20.25
N ILE A 103 -24.61 -18.17 -18.99
CA ILE A 103 -24.75 -16.86 -18.35
C ILE A 103 -23.40 -16.25 -17.98
N LEU A 104 -22.37 -17.07 -17.68
CA LEU A 104 -21.06 -16.60 -17.22
C LEU A 104 -19.95 -17.12 -18.13
N PRO A 105 -19.76 -16.51 -19.32
CA PRO A 105 -18.68 -16.87 -20.22
C PRO A 105 -17.32 -16.49 -19.63
N PHE A 106 -16.29 -17.19 -20.10
CA PHE A 106 -14.90 -16.79 -19.89
C PHE A 106 -14.66 -15.35 -20.41
N PRO A 107 -13.92 -14.47 -19.69
CA PRO A 107 -13.19 -14.70 -18.43
C PRO A 107 -13.94 -14.26 -17.16
N LEU A 108 -15.26 -14.05 -17.22
CA LEU A 108 -16.01 -13.42 -16.12
C LEU A 108 -16.04 -14.27 -14.86
N LEU A 109 -16.17 -15.60 -15.00
CA LEU A 109 -16.23 -16.51 -13.86
C LEU A 109 -14.90 -16.53 -13.09
N GLU A 110 -13.77 -16.52 -13.80
CA GLU A 110 -12.42 -16.48 -13.24
C GLU A 110 -12.21 -15.21 -12.40
N ILE A 111 -12.62 -14.06 -12.95
CA ILE A 111 -12.52 -12.76 -12.27
C ILE A 111 -13.44 -12.73 -11.06
N LEU A 112 -14.70 -13.15 -11.18
CA LEU A 112 -15.66 -13.08 -10.08
C LEU A 112 -15.27 -14.01 -8.92
N ALA A 113 -14.84 -15.24 -9.21
CA ALA A 113 -14.43 -16.20 -8.20
C ALA A 113 -13.19 -15.72 -7.42
N SER A 114 -12.21 -15.16 -8.13
CA SER A 114 -11.00 -14.61 -7.50
C SER A 114 -11.29 -13.37 -6.66
N ILE A 115 -12.13 -12.45 -7.14
CA ILE A 115 -12.57 -11.27 -6.36
C ILE A 115 -13.34 -11.70 -5.11
N ALA A 116 -14.24 -12.69 -5.21
CA ALA A 116 -15.03 -13.17 -4.08
C ALA A 116 -14.15 -13.76 -2.97
N LEU A 117 -13.19 -14.61 -3.34
CA LEU A 117 -12.27 -15.22 -2.38
C LEU A 117 -11.23 -14.23 -1.83
N PHE A 118 -10.79 -13.26 -2.65
CA PHE A 118 -10.01 -12.13 -2.14
C PHE A 118 -10.80 -11.35 -1.09
N SER A 119 -12.05 -10.99 -1.40
CA SER A 119 -12.91 -10.20 -0.51
C SER A 119 -13.14 -10.92 0.82
N LEU A 120 -13.40 -12.23 0.77
CA LEU A 120 -13.53 -13.06 1.98
C LEU A 120 -12.24 -13.06 2.81
N ALA A 121 -11.09 -13.29 2.18
CA ALA A 121 -9.80 -13.26 2.87
C ALA A 121 -9.50 -11.87 3.47
N HIS A 122 -9.84 -10.80 2.75
CA HIS A 122 -9.65 -9.42 3.17
C HIS A 122 -10.52 -9.08 4.38
N LEU A 123 -11.81 -9.40 4.35
CA LEU A 123 -12.74 -9.17 5.47
C LEU A 123 -12.32 -9.93 6.74
N LEU A 124 -11.67 -11.08 6.58
CA LEU A 124 -11.15 -11.85 7.70
C LEU A 124 -9.86 -11.28 8.32
N ARG A 125 -9.21 -10.28 7.70
CA ARG A 125 -7.97 -9.69 8.24
C ARG A 125 -8.14 -9.13 9.65
N ASN A 126 -9.16 -8.29 9.85
CA ASN A 126 -9.44 -7.66 11.15
C ASN A 126 -9.81 -8.66 12.25
N PRO A 127 -10.74 -9.63 12.05
CA PRO A 127 -11.02 -10.62 13.08
C PRO A 127 -9.82 -11.54 13.37
N ILE A 128 -8.98 -11.86 12.38
CA ILE A 128 -7.73 -12.61 12.60
C ILE A 128 -6.77 -11.81 13.49
N TYR A 129 -6.64 -10.50 13.26
CA TYR A 129 -5.84 -9.63 14.11
C TYR A 129 -6.40 -9.55 15.53
N ALA A 130 -7.71 -9.30 15.70
CA ALA A 130 -8.36 -9.24 17.00
C ALA A 130 -8.18 -10.55 17.79
N LEU A 131 -8.33 -11.70 17.13
CA LEU A 131 -8.09 -13.00 17.73
C LEU A 131 -6.61 -13.15 18.13
N SER A 132 -5.66 -12.79 17.26
CA SER A 132 -4.24 -12.87 17.57
C SER A 132 -3.83 -11.97 18.75
N ALA A 133 -4.40 -10.77 18.83
CA ALA A 133 -4.21 -9.83 19.93
C ALA A 133 -4.86 -10.31 21.25
N ALA A 134 -5.97 -11.06 21.17
CA ALA A 134 -6.58 -11.68 22.34
C ALA A 134 -5.76 -12.88 22.86
N LEU A 135 -5.11 -13.64 21.98
CA LEU A 135 -4.28 -14.78 22.37
C LEU A 135 -2.91 -14.38 22.92
N LEU A 136 -2.33 -13.28 22.46
CA LEU A 136 -0.97 -12.89 22.77
C LEU A 136 -0.93 -11.50 23.43
N PRO A 137 -0.35 -11.36 24.63
CA PRO A 137 -0.38 -10.10 25.39
C PRO A 137 0.55 -9.01 24.80
N PHE A 138 1.42 -9.36 23.85
CA PHE A 138 2.40 -8.44 23.28
C PHE A 138 2.06 -8.10 21.82
N PRO A 139 2.22 -6.83 21.39
CA PRO A 139 1.81 -6.38 20.05
C PRO A 139 2.64 -6.99 18.92
N LEU A 140 3.95 -7.21 19.15
CA LEU A 140 4.85 -7.80 18.15
C LEU A 140 4.43 -9.23 17.74
N PRO A 141 4.36 -10.21 18.65
CA PRO A 141 3.99 -11.56 18.28
C PRO A 141 2.52 -11.65 17.82
N ALA A 142 1.61 -10.81 18.36
CA ALA A 142 0.24 -10.73 17.86
C ALA A 142 0.17 -10.32 16.38
N THR A 143 0.95 -9.30 16.00
CA THR A 143 1.04 -8.82 14.61
C THR A 143 1.66 -9.86 13.70
N LEU A 144 2.76 -10.50 14.13
CA LEU A 144 3.42 -11.56 13.35
C LEU A 144 2.54 -12.79 13.16
N LEU A 145 1.84 -13.22 14.23
CA LEU A 145 0.90 -14.33 14.16
C LEU A 145 -0.25 -14.00 13.21
N SER A 146 -0.88 -12.83 13.37
CA SER A 146 -1.97 -12.38 12.51
C SER A 146 -1.55 -12.32 11.03
N THR A 147 -0.37 -11.75 10.75
CA THR A 147 0.19 -11.67 9.40
C THR A 147 0.45 -13.06 8.82
N THR A 148 0.99 -13.98 9.62
CA THR A 148 1.25 -15.37 9.19
C THR A 148 -0.06 -16.11 8.90
N VAL A 149 -1.05 -16.03 9.79
CA VAL A 149 -2.35 -16.67 9.60
C VAL A 149 -3.08 -16.10 8.39
N HIS A 150 -3.07 -14.78 8.21
CA HIS A 150 -3.71 -14.13 7.07
C HIS A 150 -3.03 -14.47 5.74
N THR A 151 -1.70 -14.53 5.68
CA THR A 151 -0.97 -14.91 4.46
C THR A 151 -1.20 -16.38 4.08
N LEU A 152 -1.29 -17.27 5.06
CA LEU A 152 -1.68 -18.67 4.85
C LEU A 152 -3.12 -18.77 4.34
N LEU A 153 -4.06 -18.05 4.95
CA LEU A 153 -5.46 -18.00 4.51
C LEU A 153 -5.57 -17.45 3.07
N SER A 154 -4.86 -16.37 2.76
CA SER A 154 -4.83 -15.78 1.42
C SER A 154 -4.27 -16.77 0.38
N THR A 155 -3.20 -17.50 0.72
CA THR A 155 -2.63 -18.52 -0.17
C THR A 155 -3.57 -19.70 -0.37
N ALA A 156 -4.22 -20.15 0.71
CA ALA A 156 -5.27 -21.17 0.64
C ALA A 156 -6.45 -20.71 -0.23
N ALA A 157 -6.90 -19.46 -0.10
CA ALA A 157 -7.95 -18.89 -0.92
C ALA A 157 -7.59 -18.85 -2.41
N ARG A 158 -6.33 -18.56 -2.77
CA ARG A 158 -5.86 -18.67 -4.16
C ARG A 158 -5.90 -20.12 -4.67
N LEU A 159 -5.46 -21.10 -3.86
CA LEU A 159 -5.58 -22.52 -4.21
C LEU A 159 -7.03 -22.97 -4.35
N PHE A 160 -7.93 -22.52 -3.47
CA PHE A 160 -9.37 -22.77 -3.57
C PHE A 160 -9.98 -22.15 -4.83
N THR A 161 -9.54 -20.95 -5.22
CA THR A 161 -9.97 -20.30 -6.48
C THR A 161 -9.66 -21.21 -7.66
N LEU A 162 -8.44 -21.74 -7.73
CA LEU A 162 -8.01 -22.65 -8.80
C LEU A 162 -8.78 -23.98 -8.80
N SER A 163 -9.06 -24.52 -7.61
CA SER A 163 -9.86 -25.73 -7.43
C SER A 163 -11.32 -25.54 -7.85
N ILE A 164 -11.96 -24.43 -7.46
CA ILE A 164 -13.35 -24.08 -7.84
C ILE A 164 -13.46 -23.91 -9.35
N LEU A 165 -12.46 -23.29 -9.97
CA LEU A 165 -12.39 -23.12 -11.41
C LEU A 165 -12.05 -24.43 -12.15
N LEU A 166 -11.77 -25.52 -11.42
CA LEU A 166 -11.45 -26.84 -11.96
C LEU A 166 -10.24 -26.81 -12.91
N VAL A 167 -9.27 -25.92 -12.66
CA VAL A 167 -8.10 -25.72 -13.53
C VAL A 167 -7.32 -27.02 -13.72
N GLN A 168 -7.04 -27.74 -12.62
CA GLN A 168 -6.32 -29.01 -12.66
C GLN A 168 -7.06 -30.10 -13.45
N ARG A 169 -8.39 -30.18 -13.32
CA ARG A 169 -9.19 -31.27 -13.89
C ARG A 169 -9.25 -31.22 -15.42
N TYR A 170 -9.12 -30.02 -15.98
CA TYR A 170 -9.25 -29.75 -17.40
C TYR A 170 -7.94 -29.26 -18.02
N ALA A 171 -6.81 -29.43 -17.33
CA ALA A 171 -5.50 -29.26 -17.94
C ALA A 171 -5.29 -30.39 -18.97
N LEU A 172 -4.87 -30.04 -20.18
CA LEU A 172 -4.64 -30.98 -21.27
C LEU A 172 -3.25 -31.62 -21.18
N HIS A 173 -2.30 -30.90 -20.59
CA HIS A 173 -0.91 -31.34 -20.49
C HIS A 173 -0.59 -31.85 -19.08
N PRO A 174 0.28 -32.87 -18.94
CA PRO A 174 0.73 -33.37 -17.64
C PRO A 174 1.60 -32.36 -16.88
N HIS A 175 2.09 -31.33 -17.57
CA HIS A 175 2.95 -30.28 -17.04
C HIS A 175 2.40 -28.92 -17.45
N ALA A 176 2.65 -27.90 -16.62
CA ALA A 176 2.23 -26.54 -16.90
C ALA A 176 2.93 -26.03 -18.17
N THR A 177 2.15 -25.61 -19.17
CA THR A 177 2.64 -25.02 -20.42
C THR A 177 1.68 -23.93 -20.87
N TRP A 178 2.22 -22.82 -21.38
CA TRP A 178 1.43 -21.69 -21.88
C TRP A 178 0.50 -22.06 -23.04
N LYS A 179 0.78 -23.18 -23.72
CA LYS A 179 -0.07 -23.74 -24.78
C LYS A 179 -1.38 -24.31 -24.25
N ASP A 180 -1.45 -24.62 -22.94
CA ASP A 180 -2.64 -25.15 -22.30
C ASP A 180 -3.71 -24.05 -22.12
N PRO A 181 -4.99 -24.29 -22.45
CA PRO A 181 -6.06 -23.35 -22.15
C PRO A 181 -6.15 -22.97 -20.67
N ALA A 182 -5.70 -23.83 -19.75
CA ALA A 182 -5.60 -23.55 -18.32
C ALA A 182 -4.75 -22.30 -18.01
N PHE A 183 -3.69 -22.04 -18.80
CA PHE A 183 -2.82 -20.89 -18.61
C PHE A 183 -3.59 -19.56 -18.62
N ARG A 184 -4.45 -19.38 -19.63
CA ARG A 184 -5.26 -18.15 -19.77
C ARG A 184 -6.28 -18.00 -18.64
N ARG A 185 -6.84 -19.11 -18.15
CA ARG A 185 -7.81 -19.10 -17.04
C ARG A 185 -7.14 -18.69 -15.72
N VAL A 186 -6.00 -19.29 -15.43
CA VAL A 186 -5.17 -18.91 -14.28
C VAL A 186 -4.80 -17.43 -14.37
N TRP A 187 -4.41 -16.96 -15.55
CA TRP A 187 -4.04 -15.57 -15.78
C TRP A 187 -5.19 -14.60 -15.43
N TRP A 188 -6.40 -14.86 -15.93
CA TRP A 188 -7.56 -14.02 -15.63
C TRP A 188 -8.02 -14.12 -14.18
N ALA A 189 -7.91 -15.29 -13.56
CA ALA A 189 -8.16 -15.44 -12.12
C ALA A 189 -7.15 -14.62 -11.30
N ALA A 190 -5.88 -14.61 -11.71
CA ALA A 190 -4.86 -13.80 -11.07
C ALA A 190 -5.12 -12.30 -11.23
N LEU A 191 -5.56 -11.88 -12.42
CA LEU A 191 -5.94 -10.48 -12.69
C LEU A 191 -7.15 -10.06 -11.85
N GLY A 192 -8.16 -10.91 -11.68
CA GLY A 192 -9.31 -10.59 -10.83
C GLY A 192 -8.90 -10.37 -9.37
N TRP A 193 -8.03 -11.24 -8.83
CA TRP A 193 -7.44 -11.05 -7.50
C TRP A 193 -6.65 -9.74 -7.41
N ALA A 194 -5.77 -9.51 -8.40
CA ALA A 194 -4.90 -8.34 -8.45
C ALA A 194 -5.70 -7.03 -8.57
N ALA A 195 -6.81 -7.03 -9.31
CA ALA A 195 -7.70 -5.88 -9.44
C ALA A 195 -8.40 -5.54 -8.11
N ALA A 196 -8.92 -6.54 -7.40
CA ALA A 196 -9.55 -6.30 -6.10
C ALA A 196 -8.55 -5.77 -5.07
N GLU A 197 -7.33 -6.33 -5.06
CA GLU A 197 -6.24 -5.84 -4.22
C GLU A 197 -5.89 -4.38 -4.55
N ALA A 198 -5.72 -4.05 -5.84
CA ALA A 198 -5.43 -2.69 -6.28
C ALA A 198 -6.54 -1.69 -5.88
N VAL A 199 -7.81 -2.05 -6.02
CA VAL A 199 -8.95 -1.19 -5.63
C VAL A 199 -8.92 -0.89 -4.13
N VAL A 200 -8.80 -1.94 -3.30
CA VAL A 200 -8.73 -1.79 -1.84
C VAL A 200 -7.55 -0.92 -1.44
N SER A 201 -6.37 -1.18 -2.01
CA SER A 201 -5.18 -0.45 -1.64
C SER A 201 -5.20 1.01 -2.12
N VAL A 202 -5.83 1.31 -3.27
CA VAL A 202 -6.04 2.69 -3.74
C VAL A 202 -6.99 3.42 -2.79
N HIS A 203 -8.12 2.78 -2.45
CA HIS A 203 -9.10 3.32 -1.52
C HIS A 203 -8.49 3.64 -0.16
N GLN A 204 -7.73 2.69 0.41
CA GLN A 204 -7.01 2.88 1.68
C GLN A 204 -6.02 4.05 1.62
N GLY A 205 -5.29 4.21 0.52
CA GLY A 205 -4.38 5.34 0.40
C GLY A 205 -5.10 6.69 0.30
N TYR A 206 -6.24 6.78 -0.39
CA TYR A 206 -7.04 8.02 -0.38
C TYR A 206 -7.61 8.34 1.01
N MET A 207 -8.01 7.33 1.79
CA MET A 207 -8.40 7.52 3.19
C MET A 207 -7.22 8.03 4.03
N GLY A 208 -6.01 7.50 3.82
CA GLY A 208 -4.80 8.03 4.46
C GLY A 208 -4.51 9.48 4.07
N LEU A 209 -4.65 9.85 2.80
CA LEU A 209 -4.48 11.23 2.35
C LEU A 209 -5.52 12.18 2.95
N ALA A 210 -6.77 11.72 3.11
CA ALA A 210 -7.86 12.54 3.65
C ALA A 210 -7.57 13.06 5.07
N LEU A 211 -6.77 12.33 5.86
CA LEU A 211 -6.32 12.74 7.20
C LEU A 211 -5.44 14.01 7.18
N TYR A 212 -4.88 14.39 6.03
CA TYR A 212 -4.03 15.58 5.88
C TYR A 212 -4.79 16.80 5.33
N ARG A 213 -6.09 16.68 5.06
CA ARG A 213 -6.87 17.74 4.39
C ARG A 213 -6.87 19.07 5.16
N GLU A 214 -6.98 19.00 6.48
CA GLU A 214 -7.13 20.19 7.36
C GLU A 214 -5.79 20.72 7.87
N VAL A 215 -4.71 20.00 7.57
CA VAL A 215 -3.39 20.18 8.19
C VAL A 215 -2.39 20.80 7.22
N LEU A 216 -2.65 20.64 5.92
CA LEU A 216 -1.78 21.18 4.88
C LEU A 216 -2.02 22.68 4.69
N VAL A 217 -1.01 23.47 5.04
CA VAL A 217 -1.02 24.93 4.89
C VAL A 217 -0.35 25.30 3.57
N PRO A 218 -1.06 26.01 2.66
CA PRO A 218 -0.45 26.48 1.43
C PRO A 218 0.57 27.58 1.74
N ILE A 219 1.81 27.40 1.31
CA ILE A 219 2.84 28.44 1.43
C ILE A 219 2.44 29.60 0.50
N PRO A 220 2.25 30.83 1.02
CA PRO A 220 2.09 31.99 0.17
C PRO A 220 3.40 32.17 -0.63
N SER A 221 3.31 32.00 -1.95
CA SER A 221 4.46 32.21 -2.82
C SER A 221 4.88 33.68 -2.70
N SER A 222 6.05 33.91 -2.12
CA SER A 222 6.66 35.24 -1.91
C SER A 222 6.95 36.01 -3.21
N SER A 223 6.56 35.48 -4.38
CA SER A 223 6.74 36.08 -5.70
C SER A 223 5.51 36.82 -6.26
N SER A 224 4.41 36.94 -5.51
CA SER A 224 3.29 37.81 -5.93
C SER A 224 2.93 38.83 -4.86
N THR A 225 3.29 40.09 -5.16
CA THR A 225 2.77 41.34 -4.56
C THR A 225 3.54 41.89 -3.36
N ALA A 226 4.72 42.43 -3.65
CA ALA A 226 5.09 43.71 -3.04
C ALA A 226 4.04 44.76 -3.44
N ALA A 227 3.07 45.03 -2.55
CA ALA A 227 2.40 46.31 -2.31
C ALA A 227 1.01 46.11 -1.69
N SER A 228 0.90 46.18 -0.37
CA SER A 228 -0.08 47.06 0.30
C SER A 228 0.23 47.16 1.80
N PRO A 229 0.62 48.34 2.31
CA PRO A 229 0.64 48.62 3.74
C PRO A 229 -0.71 49.23 4.14
N ARG A 230 -1.49 48.54 5.01
CA ARG A 230 -2.64 48.97 5.83
C ARG A 230 -3.67 47.82 5.87
N SER A 231 -4.27 47.43 6.98
CA SER A 231 -4.51 48.13 8.24
C SER A 231 -4.41 47.18 9.44
N GLU A 232 -3.79 47.66 10.51
CA GLU A 232 -4.16 47.27 11.86
C GLU A 232 -5.65 47.53 12.03
N THR A 233 -6.44 46.48 12.22
CA THR A 233 -7.81 46.61 12.68
C THR A 233 -8.04 45.50 13.69
N GLU A 234 -7.93 45.90 14.95
CA GLU A 234 -8.83 45.48 16.01
C GLU A 234 -8.74 44.01 16.46
N ARG A 235 -7.84 43.78 17.41
CA ARG A 235 -7.99 42.70 18.39
C ARG A 235 -9.26 42.95 19.22
N THR A 236 -10.37 42.37 18.80
CA THR A 236 -11.56 42.23 19.64
C THR A 236 -11.31 41.09 20.63
N PRO A 237 -11.31 41.33 21.96
CA PRO A 237 -11.28 40.24 22.93
C PRO A 237 -12.64 39.54 22.93
N LEU A 238 -12.67 38.29 22.46
CA LEU A 238 -13.84 37.43 22.56
C LEU A 238 -14.03 36.98 24.01
N LEU A 239 -14.81 37.76 24.77
CA LEU A 239 -15.43 37.27 26.00
C LEU A 239 -16.44 36.16 25.65
N PRO A 240 -16.57 35.09 26.45
CA PRO A 240 -17.42 33.96 26.14
C PRO A 240 -18.89 34.38 26.17
N GLN A 241 -19.51 34.45 25.00
CA GLN A 241 -20.94 34.59 24.87
C GLN A 241 -21.56 33.23 25.23
N HIS A 242 -22.46 33.24 26.21
CA HIS A 242 -23.17 32.07 26.74
C HIS A 242 -23.87 31.32 25.59
N GLN A 243 -23.28 30.21 25.14
CA GLN A 243 -23.83 29.36 24.08
C GLN A 243 -24.91 28.43 24.67
N PRO A 244 -26.05 28.27 23.97
CA PRO A 244 -27.09 27.32 24.37
C PRO A 244 -26.56 25.88 24.29
N ALA A 245 -26.98 25.02 25.21
CA ALA A 245 -26.48 23.65 25.36
C ALA A 245 -26.53 22.76 24.09
N ALA A 246 -27.33 23.12 23.08
CA ALA A 246 -27.38 22.43 21.79
C ALA A 246 -26.17 22.69 20.89
N ASP A 247 -25.50 23.84 21.03
CA ASP A 247 -24.26 24.15 20.30
C ASP A 247 -23.06 23.41 20.90
N LEU A 248 -23.14 23.09 22.20
CA LEU A 248 -22.06 22.42 22.92
C LEU A 248 -21.92 20.94 22.50
N ASP A 249 -23.04 20.26 22.27
CA ASP A 249 -23.02 18.87 21.80
C ASP A 249 -22.38 18.76 20.40
N THR A 250 -22.66 19.72 19.51
CA THR A 250 -22.04 19.75 18.17
C THR A 250 -20.56 20.11 18.20
N GLU A 251 -20.14 20.99 19.11
CA GLU A 251 -18.73 21.33 19.32
C GLU A 251 -17.96 20.12 19.85
N VAL A 252 -18.52 19.38 20.82
CA VAL A 252 -17.92 18.16 21.36
C VAL A 252 -17.82 17.06 20.30
N GLU A 253 -18.82 16.90 19.44
CA GLU A 253 -18.77 15.94 18.33
C GLU A 253 -17.68 16.32 17.32
N GLN A 254 -17.56 17.61 16.97
CA GLN A 254 -16.50 18.11 16.10
C GLN A 254 -15.10 17.93 16.70
N ASP A 255 -14.92 18.25 17.99
CA ASP A 255 -13.66 18.04 18.71
C ASP A 255 -13.30 16.55 18.76
N LEU A 256 -14.29 15.68 18.98
CA LEU A 256 -14.09 14.23 18.98
C LEU A 256 -13.66 13.72 17.60
N GLU A 257 -14.29 14.20 16.52
CA GLU A 257 -13.90 13.87 15.14
C GLU A 257 -12.47 14.32 14.84
N GLN A 258 -12.10 15.54 15.28
CA GLN A 258 -10.74 16.04 15.14
C GLN A 258 -9.73 15.17 15.91
N LEU A 259 -10.04 14.78 17.15
CA LEU A 259 -9.19 13.89 17.94
C LEU A 259 -9.04 12.52 17.30
N ILE A 260 -10.11 11.97 16.72
CA ILE A 260 -10.07 10.71 15.98
C ILE A 260 -9.18 10.85 14.73
N ALA A 261 -9.31 11.94 13.98
CA ALA A 261 -8.48 12.20 12.80
C ALA A 261 -7.00 12.38 13.16
N LEU A 262 -6.69 13.12 14.23
CA LEU A 262 -5.33 13.31 14.75
C LEU A 262 -4.71 11.98 15.16
N LYS A 263 -5.45 11.16 15.91
CA LYS A 263 -4.98 9.83 16.32
C LYS A 263 -4.78 8.89 15.13
N ALA A 264 -5.71 8.87 14.18
CA ALA A 264 -5.60 8.04 12.99
C ALA A 264 -4.39 8.44 12.13
N ARG A 265 -4.06 9.73 12.09
CA ARG A 265 -2.86 10.25 11.42
C ARG A 265 -1.59 9.81 12.16
N GLU A 266 -1.51 10.00 13.47
CA GLU A 266 -0.37 9.56 14.29
C GLU A 266 -0.11 8.06 14.10
N GLU A 267 -1.15 7.23 14.17
CA GLU A 267 -1.03 5.78 13.92
C GLU A 267 -0.52 5.46 12.51
N LEU A 268 -0.92 6.23 11.50
CA LEU A 268 -0.44 6.05 10.12
C LEU A 268 1.04 6.44 9.98
N GLU A 269 1.44 7.53 10.62
CA GLU A 269 2.82 8.03 10.63
C GLU A 269 3.75 7.07 11.37
N ASP A 270 3.29 6.49 12.47
CA ASP A 270 3.97 5.42 13.20
C ASP A 270 4.22 4.18 12.33
N VAL A 271 3.23 3.80 11.50
CA VAL A 271 3.34 2.64 10.60
C VAL A 271 4.37 2.87 9.50
N PHE A 272 4.41 4.07 8.91
CA PHE A 272 5.35 4.40 7.83
C PHE A 272 6.72 4.84 8.35
N GLY A 273 6.79 5.33 9.59
CA GLY A 273 7.95 6.00 10.19
C GLY A 273 8.17 7.44 9.72
N LEU A 274 7.25 7.98 8.90
CA LEU A 274 7.27 9.35 8.42
C LEU A 274 5.87 9.81 7.97
N PRO A 275 5.61 11.14 7.94
CA PRO A 275 4.41 11.72 7.37
C PRO A 275 4.17 11.30 5.92
N LEU A 276 2.92 10.97 5.58
CA LEU A 276 2.53 10.52 4.25
C LEU A 276 2.85 11.56 3.17
N VAL A 277 2.83 12.84 3.54
CA VAL A 277 3.12 13.99 2.67
C VAL A 277 4.54 13.93 2.09
N TYR A 278 5.48 13.33 2.82
CA TYR A 278 6.87 13.21 2.40
C TYR A 278 7.13 11.97 1.54
N ILE A 279 6.18 11.04 1.43
CA ILE A 279 6.34 9.88 0.57
C ILE A 279 6.19 10.31 -0.89
N PRO A 280 7.24 10.18 -1.73
CA PRO A 280 7.16 10.58 -3.12
C PRO A 280 6.12 9.75 -3.89
N ALA A 281 5.36 10.41 -4.76
CA ALA A 281 4.25 9.78 -5.50
C ALA A 281 4.64 8.56 -6.33
N PHE A 282 5.92 8.43 -6.74
CA PHE A 282 6.40 7.26 -7.47
C PHE A 282 6.40 5.97 -6.61
N ILE A 283 6.50 6.08 -5.28
CA ILE A 283 6.54 4.93 -4.39
C ILE A 283 5.19 4.19 -4.35
N PRO A 284 4.04 4.86 -4.13
CA PRO A 284 2.73 4.24 -4.31
C PRO A 284 2.54 3.64 -5.70
N CYS A 285 2.99 4.32 -6.76
CA CYS A 285 2.92 3.80 -8.13
C CYS A 285 3.68 2.48 -8.29
N LEU A 286 4.91 2.42 -7.77
CA LEU A 286 5.76 1.24 -7.79
C LEU A 286 5.14 0.10 -6.96
N GLN A 287 4.60 0.40 -5.78
CA GLN A 287 3.89 -0.59 -4.95
C GLN A 287 2.68 -1.19 -5.67
N ARG A 288 1.91 -0.39 -6.43
CA ARG A 288 0.80 -0.90 -7.25
C ARG A 288 1.27 -1.83 -8.35
N PHE A 289 2.30 -1.44 -9.07
CA PHE A 289 2.92 -2.28 -10.10
C PHE A 289 3.39 -3.62 -9.53
N ASN A 290 4.08 -3.58 -8.38
CA ASN A 290 4.61 -4.77 -7.71
C ASN A 290 3.51 -5.73 -7.22
N SER A 291 2.44 -5.21 -6.62
CA SER A 291 1.31 -6.01 -6.14
C SER A 291 0.63 -6.77 -7.31
N LEU A 292 0.43 -6.09 -8.45
CA LEU A 292 -0.14 -6.72 -9.65
C LEU A 292 0.76 -7.85 -10.19
N LEU A 293 2.07 -7.58 -10.35
CA LEU A 293 3.03 -8.60 -10.81
C LEU A 293 3.13 -9.79 -9.85
N LEU A 294 3.22 -9.51 -8.55
CA LEU A 294 3.30 -10.53 -7.52
C LEU A 294 2.06 -11.42 -7.54
N SER A 295 0.85 -10.85 -7.62
CA SER A 295 -0.39 -11.61 -7.69
C SER A 295 -0.39 -12.57 -8.88
N VAL A 296 -0.03 -12.08 -10.08
CA VAL A 296 0.07 -12.93 -11.28
C VAL A 296 1.11 -14.03 -11.10
N GLY A 297 2.32 -13.70 -10.64
CA GLY A 297 3.38 -14.67 -10.39
C GLY A 297 2.97 -15.77 -9.40
N LEU A 298 2.34 -15.40 -8.28
CA LEU A 298 1.88 -16.36 -7.27
C LEU A 298 0.80 -17.29 -7.81
N PHE A 299 -0.17 -16.80 -8.58
CA PHE A 299 -1.18 -17.66 -9.20
C PHE A 299 -0.59 -18.63 -10.22
N LEU A 300 0.40 -18.20 -11.01
CA LEU A 300 1.10 -19.07 -11.95
C LEU A 300 1.87 -20.18 -11.22
N LEU A 301 2.59 -19.87 -10.14
CA LEU A 301 3.30 -20.86 -9.33
C LEU A 301 2.33 -21.84 -8.64
N LEU A 302 1.26 -21.32 -8.04
CA LEU A 302 0.27 -22.14 -7.33
C LEU A 302 -0.52 -23.04 -8.29
N SER A 303 -0.90 -22.56 -9.46
CA SER A 303 -1.59 -23.39 -10.46
C SER A 303 -0.72 -24.49 -11.04
N ALA A 304 0.56 -24.20 -11.31
CA ALA A 304 1.52 -25.22 -11.72
C ALA A 304 1.70 -26.31 -10.65
N SER A 305 1.63 -25.93 -9.37
CA SER A 305 1.66 -26.87 -8.24
C SER A 305 0.44 -27.81 -8.22
N GLN A 306 -0.70 -27.42 -8.79
CA GLN A 306 -1.87 -28.32 -8.88
C GLN A 306 -1.75 -29.28 -10.08
N ILE A 307 -1.21 -28.80 -11.20
CA ILE A 307 -1.08 -29.59 -12.43
C ILE A 307 0.05 -30.63 -12.30
N GLY A 308 1.26 -30.22 -11.92
CA GLY A 308 2.41 -31.12 -11.80
C GLY A 308 2.43 -31.91 -10.48
N ALA A 309 2.90 -33.16 -10.48
CA ALA A 309 2.96 -34.00 -9.27
C ALA A 309 4.26 -33.86 -8.46
N ASN A 310 5.39 -33.58 -9.11
CA ASN A 310 6.72 -33.72 -8.50
C ASN A 310 7.17 -32.50 -7.66
N LEU A 311 6.61 -31.31 -7.92
CA LEU A 311 7.02 -30.06 -7.25
C LEU A 311 5.89 -29.38 -6.47
N ARG A 312 4.79 -30.10 -6.16
CA ARG A 312 3.59 -29.51 -5.52
C ARG A 312 3.91 -28.72 -4.26
N TRP A 313 4.49 -29.40 -3.28
CA TRP A 313 4.76 -28.81 -1.97
C TRP A 313 5.85 -27.75 -2.02
N SER A 314 6.86 -27.93 -2.88
CA SER A 314 7.92 -26.94 -3.07
C SER A 314 7.38 -25.62 -3.63
N LEU A 315 6.52 -25.68 -4.67
CA LEU A 315 5.94 -24.47 -5.26
C LEU A 315 4.98 -23.76 -4.31
N ILE A 316 4.14 -24.51 -3.58
CA ILE A 316 3.26 -23.93 -2.55
C ILE A 316 4.11 -23.28 -1.44
N GLY A 317 5.17 -23.96 -0.98
CA GLY A 317 6.08 -23.45 0.03
C GLY A 317 6.79 -22.16 -0.42
N ILE A 318 7.33 -22.13 -1.64
CA ILE A 318 7.99 -20.94 -2.21
C ILE A 318 7.00 -19.78 -2.35
N ALA A 319 5.80 -20.02 -2.89
CA ALA A 319 4.78 -18.99 -3.04
C ALA A 319 4.35 -18.42 -1.68
N THR A 320 4.13 -19.30 -0.70
CA THR A 320 3.75 -18.90 0.67
C THR A 320 4.88 -18.11 1.34
N ALA A 321 6.12 -18.58 1.25
CA ALA A 321 7.28 -17.92 1.84
C ALA A 321 7.51 -16.53 1.21
N THR A 322 7.40 -16.43 -0.12
CA THR A 322 7.50 -15.16 -0.85
C THR A 322 6.45 -14.16 -0.35
N HIS A 323 5.19 -14.59 -0.24
CA HIS A 323 4.11 -13.74 0.23
C HIS A 323 4.28 -13.36 1.70
N LEU A 324 4.69 -14.30 2.55
CA LEU A 324 4.93 -14.08 3.98
C LEU A 324 6.07 -13.09 4.23
N VAL A 325 7.20 -13.24 3.54
CA VAL A 325 8.36 -12.34 3.67
C VAL A 325 7.97 -10.91 3.30
N LEU A 326 7.24 -10.73 2.19
CA LEU A 326 6.76 -9.40 1.79
C LEU A 326 5.70 -8.83 2.74
N ALA A 327 4.83 -9.68 3.31
CA ALA A 327 3.84 -9.23 4.29
C ALA A 327 4.51 -8.79 5.61
N ILE A 328 5.53 -9.53 6.08
CA ILE A 328 6.33 -9.15 7.26
C ILE A 328 7.11 -7.87 7.00
N LEU A 329 7.65 -7.68 5.79
CA LEU A 329 8.36 -6.47 5.40
C LEU A 329 7.48 -5.22 5.51
N HIS A 330 6.17 -5.34 5.22
CA HIS A 330 5.19 -4.27 5.35
C HIS A 330 4.48 -4.23 6.71
N ALA A 331 4.91 -5.04 7.69
CA ALA A 331 4.34 -4.98 9.02
C ALA A 331 4.75 -3.66 9.71
N PRO A 332 3.87 -3.04 10.52
CA PRO A 332 4.12 -1.74 11.17
C PRO A 332 5.41 -1.63 11.98
N ILE A 333 5.98 -2.76 12.41
CA ILE A 333 7.19 -2.82 13.23
C ILE A 333 8.45 -2.79 12.36
N VAL A 334 8.36 -3.38 11.18
CA VAL A 334 9.49 -3.62 10.28
C VAL A 334 9.62 -2.48 9.29
N LEU A 335 8.48 -1.97 8.79
CA LEU A 335 8.43 -0.93 7.77
C LEU A 335 9.17 0.37 8.17
N PRO A 336 9.00 0.92 9.40
CA PRO A 336 9.73 2.12 9.82
C PRO A 336 11.24 1.94 9.91
N ARG A 337 11.71 0.70 10.10
CA ARG A 337 13.16 0.42 10.23
C ARG A 337 13.87 0.33 8.88
N ILE A 338 13.16 -0.18 7.87
CA ILE A 338 13.70 -0.35 6.51
C ILE A 338 13.42 0.90 5.67
N GLY A 339 12.34 1.61 6.00
CA GLY A 339 11.81 2.72 5.24
C GLY A 339 10.94 2.25 4.07
N VAL A 340 9.96 3.07 3.74
CA VAL A 340 8.97 2.77 2.68
C VAL A 340 9.62 2.59 1.31
N HIS A 341 10.70 3.34 1.05
CA HIS A 341 11.51 3.20 -0.17
C HIS A 341 12.17 1.83 -0.27
N GLY A 342 12.87 1.41 0.78
CA GLY A 342 13.54 0.11 0.81
C GLY A 342 12.54 -1.03 0.63
N ALA A 343 11.40 -0.96 1.32
CA ALA A 343 10.33 -1.95 1.19
C ALA A 343 9.78 -2.02 -0.25
N ALA A 344 9.57 -0.87 -0.91
CA ALA A 344 9.10 -0.81 -2.29
C ALA A 344 10.10 -1.40 -3.29
N TYR A 345 11.40 -1.12 -3.15
CA TYR A 345 12.43 -1.68 -4.04
C TYR A 345 12.59 -3.19 -3.85
N VAL A 346 12.64 -3.68 -2.61
CA VAL A 346 12.68 -5.12 -2.32
C VAL A 346 11.43 -5.80 -2.89
N GLY A 347 10.25 -5.20 -2.68
CA GLY A 347 9.00 -5.67 -3.28
C GLY A 347 9.06 -5.74 -4.82
N SER A 348 9.76 -4.81 -5.46
CA SER A 348 9.93 -4.79 -6.92
C SER A 348 10.75 -5.98 -7.42
N VAL A 349 11.89 -6.24 -6.78
CA VAL A 349 12.76 -7.37 -7.12
C VAL A 349 12.03 -8.70 -6.91
N VAL A 350 11.36 -8.85 -5.75
CA VAL A 350 10.66 -10.09 -5.41
C VAL A 350 9.44 -10.33 -6.30
N SER A 351 8.64 -9.30 -6.59
CA SER A 351 7.47 -9.42 -7.47
C SER A 351 7.84 -9.76 -8.91
N LEU A 352 8.89 -9.13 -9.44
CA LEU A 352 9.40 -9.41 -10.78
C LEU A 352 9.97 -10.84 -10.85
N GLY A 353 10.73 -11.25 -9.83
CA GLY A 353 11.24 -12.62 -9.70
C GLY A 353 10.12 -13.66 -9.64
N ALA A 354 9.07 -13.42 -8.84
CA ALA A 354 7.91 -14.30 -8.75
C ALA A 354 7.12 -14.37 -10.07
N PHE A 355 6.98 -13.25 -10.77
CA PHE A 355 6.33 -13.18 -12.08
C PHE A 355 7.07 -14.00 -13.13
N PHE A 356 8.38 -13.80 -13.29
CA PHE A 356 9.18 -14.56 -14.25
C PHE A 356 9.37 -16.02 -13.85
N ALA A 357 9.48 -16.34 -12.56
CA ALA A 357 9.48 -17.72 -12.10
C ALA A 357 8.14 -18.41 -12.45
N GLY A 358 7.02 -17.72 -12.24
CA GLY A 358 5.70 -18.16 -12.66
C GLY A 358 5.64 -18.42 -14.16
N LEU A 359 6.08 -17.48 -14.99
CA LEU A 359 6.14 -17.67 -16.45
C LEU A 359 7.06 -18.82 -16.87
N GLY A 360 8.23 -18.96 -16.26
CA GLY A 360 9.19 -20.02 -16.57
C GLY A 360 8.67 -21.42 -16.26
N VAL A 361 7.93 -21.58 -15.14
CA VAL A 361 7.26 -22.85 -14.82
C VAL A 361 6.18 -23.21 -15.85
N TRP A 362 5.61 -22.21 -16.52
CA TRP A 362 4.65 -22.38 -17.63
C TRP A 362 5.33 -22.38 -19.01
N ASP A 363 6.65 -22.51 -19.10
CA ASP A 363 7.42 -22.51 -20.36
C ASP A 363 7.23 -21.22 -21.20
N GLY A 364 6.84 -20.11 -20.56
CA GLY A 364 6.59 -18.83 -21.21
C GLY A 364 7.85 -17.98 -21.44
N VAL A 365 8.99 -18.43 -20.91
CA VAL A 365 10.32 -17.81 -21.01
C VAL A 365 11.30 -18.95 -21.28
N SER A 366 11.42 -19.38 -22.53
CA SER A 366 12.36 -20.42 -22.98
C SER A 366 13.10 -20.03 -24.26
#